data_AF-A0A328WTL5-F1
#
_entry.id   AF-A0A328WTL5-F1
#
_cell.length_a   1.000
_cell.length_b   1.000
_cell.length_c   1.000
_cell.angle_alpha   90.00
_cell.angle_beta   90.00
_cell.angle_gamma   90.00
#
_symmetry.space_group_name_H-M   'P 1'
#
loop_
_entity.id
_entity.type
_entity.pdbx_description
1 polymer ?
#
loop_
_entity_poly.entity_id
_entity_poly.type
_entity_poly.pdbx_seq_one_letter_code
_entity_poly.pdbx_strand_id
1 'polypeptide(L)'
;MKQTIQKAIKSDYFKKFSIYGFGQFFNLVTPLLLIPYIVGVCGEENFGKVSIALALSFFLIVFIDYGSELVGVREVTINRNDQKELQKILLTNLSSRFIILIAVLILSLALIFGIPYLKAEFILFSFSLLVIVGQYLNQSWFLQGIDNINWISISTILSKIIYVVGVLLLVTEKEDYIYVNLCFALGTIISNGIFTYLIFKKYNFNYQKTKKEEIKDFLQRDFKMFTSQIFVAVQLYSPVILVGFIGNNFMAGQYRIVEQIIVTFKTYIFLFFNFTYPRVCHDIYEKPTKANKNWLVINSINVFFVGVLMLIIYLNATFIINFFNASNVNELSNLLKIAVLLPILLAISIALKQLVLGYNFQKQYVRTTSLAVILSLLLIVFLLPAYNLQGVFYSLLITELIVIIFYLFCIRKRANLF
;
A
#
# COMPACT_ATOMS: atom_id res chain seq x y z
N MET A 1 9.25 22.28 27.73
CA MET A 1 9.01 22.04 26.29
C MET A 1 10.30 21.73 25.52
N LYS A 2 11.34 22.59 25.52
CA LYS A 2 12.65 22.31 24.89
C LYS A 2 13.35 21.03 25.42
N GLN A 3 13.36 20.80 26.73
CA GLN A 3 13.95 19.59 27.33
C GLN A 3 13.16 18.30 27.04
N THR A 4 11.84 18.38 26.93
CA THR A 4 10.96 17.24 26.60
C THR A 4 11.13 16.82 25.14
N ILE A 5 11.28 17.80 24.24
CA ILE A 5 11.59 17.58 22.82
C ILE A 5 13.01 17.01 22.66
N GLN A 6 14.01 17.51 23.40
CA GLN A 6 15.37 16.96 23.38
C GLN A 6 15.44 15.52 23.94
N LYS A 7 14.64 15.17 24.96
CA LYS A 7 14.53 13.78 25.46
C LYS A 7 13.83 12.85 24.48
N ALA A 8 12.81 13.34 23.77
CA ALA A 8 12.12 12.58 22.72
C ALA A 8 13.05 12.32 21.51
N ILE A 9 13.81 13.32 21.07
CA ILE A 9 14.81 13.21 19.98
C ILE A 9 15.96 12.27 20.37
N LYS A 10 16.36 12.23 21.66
CA LYS A 10 17.36 11.29 22.20
C LYS A 10 16.82 9.91 22.55
N SER A 11 15.52 9.65 22.41
CA SER A 11 14.93 8.36 22.75
C SER A 11 15.20 7.33 21.63
N ASP A 12 15.42 6.07 22.01
CA ASP A 12 15.51 4.95 21.05
C ASP A 12 14.33 4.91 20.08
N TYR A 13 13.17 5.41 20.50
CA TYR A 13 11.97 5.50 19.67
C TYR A 13 12.14 6.42 18.45
N PHE A 14 12.72 7.62 18.62
CA PHE A 14 12.96 8.53 17.50
C PHE A 14 13.98 7.95 16.52
N LYS A 15 15.05 7.33 17.04
CA LYS A 15 16.05 6.63 16.23
C LYS A 15 15.42 5.50 15.41
N LYS A 16 14.58 4.67 16.01
CA LYS A 16 13.84 3.59 15.33
C LYS A 16 12.86 4.12 14.28
N PHE A 17 12.14 5.20 14.60
CA PHE A 17 11.24 5.86 13.65
C PHE A 17 11.99 6.42 12.44
N SER A 18 13.13 7.09 12.65
CA SER A 18 13.97 7.60 11.57
C SER A 18 14.51 6.46 10.69
N ILE A 19 14.94 5.35 11.28
CA ILE A 19 15.40 4.17 10.54
C ILE A 19 14.27 3.57 9.70
N TYR A 20 13.08 3.40 10.28
CA TYR A 20 11.90 2.92 9.55
C TYR A 20 11.51 3.86 8.41
N GLY A 21 11.46 5.16 8.68
CA GLY A 21 11.15 6.19 7.70
C GLY A 21 12.16 6.18 6.54
N PHE A 22 13.44 5.96 6.83
CA PHE A 22 14.47 5.81 5.81
C PHE A 22 14.27 4.56 4.96
N GLY A 23 13.90 3.42 5.56
CA GLY A 23 13.51 2.22 4.78
C GLY A 23 12.30 2.48 3.88
N GLN A 24 11.27 3.16 4.38
CA GLN A 24 10.08 3.51 3.61
C GLN A 24 10.33 4.53 2.51
N PHE A 25 11.33 5.41 2.68
CA PHE A 25 11.76 6.33 1.65
C PHE A 25 12.21 5.60 0.37
N PHE A 26 12.90 4.46 0.49
CA PHE A 26 13.27 3.64 -0.67
C PHE A 26 12.04 3.07 -1.39
N ASN A 27 10.96 2.73 -0.68
CA ASN A 27 9.71 2.28 -1.32
C ASN A 27 9.06 3.39 -2.16
N LEU A 28 9.25 4.65 -1.79
CA LEU A 28 8.72 5.81 -2.51
C LEU A 28 9.60 6.24 -3.68
N VAL A 29 10.92 6.26 -3.48
CA VAL A 29 11.88 6.72 -4.49
C VAL A 29 12.08 5.71 -5.60
N THR A 30 12.07 4.41 -5.29
CA THR A 30 12.37 3.38 -6.29
C THR A 30 11.47 3.46 -7.52
N PRO A 31 10.13 3.55 -7.41
CA PRO A 31 9.27 3.72 -8.57
C PRO A 31 9.48 5.06 -9.29
N LEU A 32 9.77 6.15 -8.56
CA LEU A 32 10.02 7.46 -9.16
C LEU A 32 11.28 7.47 -10.02
N LEU A 33 12.28 6.62 -9.70
CA LEU A 33 13.48 6.45 -10.50
C LEU A 33 13.26 5.49 -11.69
N LEU A 34 12.59 4.36 -11.45
CA LEU A 34 12.49 3.30 -12.46
C LEU A 34 11.41 3.52 -13.50
N ILE A 35 10.28 4.16 -13.16
CA ILE A 35 9.21 4.37 -14.14
C ILE A 35 9.69 5.20 -15.34
N PRO A 36 10.38 6.35 -15.18
CA PRO A 36 10.95 7.09 -16.31
C PRO A 36 11.83 6.24 -17.24
N TYR A 37 12.65 5.39 -16.65
CA TYR A 37 13.55 4.49 -17.38
C TYR A 37 12.75 3.42 -18.14
N ILE A 38 11.85 2.71 -17.45
CA ILE A 38 11.03 1.66 -18.05
C ILE A 38 10.13 2.22 -19.15
N VAL A 39 9.49 3.37 -18.94
CA VAL A 39 8.66 4.02 -19.95
C VAL A 39 9.50 4.49 -21.14
N GLY A 40 10.71 5.01 -20.90
CA GLY A 40 11.63 5.41 -21.96
C GLY A 40 12.11 4.24 -22.84
N VAL A 41 12.36 3.08 -22.24
CA VAL A 41 12.86 1.88 -22.97
C VAL A 41 11.71 1.05 -23.55
N CYS A 42 10.71 0.71 -22.74
CA CYS A 42 9.65 -0.22 -23.11
C CYS A 42 8.38 0.46 -23.65
N GLY A 43 8.24 1.76 -23.44
CA GLY A 43 7.02 2.50 -23.77
C GLY A 43 5.89 2.31 -22.74
N GLU A 44 4.90 3.19 -22.81
CA GLU A 44 3.76 3.23 -21.87
C GLU A 44 2.90 1.95 -21.92
N GLU A 45 2.72 1.36 -23.10
CA GLU A 45 1.90 0.16 -23.26
C GLU A 45 2.49 -1.04 -22.52
N ASN A 46 3.78 -1.32 -22.70
CA ASN A 46 4.45 -2.42 -22.00
C ASN A 46 4.55 -2.12 -20.50
N PHE A 47 4.80 -0.86 -20.11
CA PHE A 47 4.73 -0.46 -18.70
C PHE A 47 3.34 -0.69 -18.10
N GLY A 48 2.27 -0.50 -18.89
CA GLY A 48 0.91 -0.83 -18.51
C GLY A 48 0.70 -2.32 -18.25
N LYS A 49 1.19 -3.19 -19.15
CA LYS A 49 1.16 -4.65 -18.95
C LYS A 49 1.88 -5.06 -17.65
N VAL A 50 3.09 -4.54 -17.44
CA VAL A 50 3.89 -4.73 -16.21
C VAL A 50 3.07 -4.35 -14.97
N SER A 51 2.43 -3.18 -15.02
CA SER A 51 1.68 -2.60 -13.91
C SER A 51 0.42 -3.39 -13.58
N ILE A 52 -0.31 -3.88 -14.60
CA ILE A 52 -1.49 -4.74 -14.42
C ILE A 52 -1.07 -6.06 -13.76
N ALA A 53 0.02 -6.68 -14.24
CA ALA A 53 0.49 -7.95 -13.70
C ALA A 53 1.01 -7.82 -12.25
N LEU A 54 1.68 -6.70 -11.90
CA LEU A 54 2.04 -6.39 -10.52
C LEU A 54 0.81 -6.12 -9.65
N ALA A 55 -0.15 -5.35 -10.13
CA ALA A 55 -1.37 -5.04 -9.38
C ALA A 55 -2.17 -6.31 -9.05
N LEU A 56 -2.26 -7.25 -10.00
CA LEU A 56 -2.87 -8.56 -9.76
C LEU A 56 -2.10 -9.33 -8.67
N SER A 57 -0.77 -9.32 -8.73
CA SER A 57 0.06 -10.00 -7.73
C SER A 57 -0.05 -9.36 -6.35
N PHE A 58 -0.09 -8.03 -6.26
CA PHE A 58 -0.30 -7.30 -5.01
C PHE A 58 -1.70 -7.49 -4.42
N PHE A 59 -2.71 -7.66 -5.27
CA PHE A 59 -4.02 -8.09 -4.82
C PHE A 59 -3.97 -9.51 -4.21
N LEU A 60 -3.29 -10.45 -4.87
CA LEU A 60 -3.15 -11.83 -4.40
C LEU A 60 -2.31 -11.96 -3.12
N ILE A 61 -1.36 -11.05 -2.89
CA ILE A 61 -0.57 -10.97 -1.66
C ILE A 61 -1.45 -10.91 -0.41
N VAL A 62 -2.62 -10.28 -0.47
CA VAL A 62 -3.50 -10.15 0.70
C VAL A 62 -4.00 -11.50 1.22
N PHE A 63 -4.14 -12.49 0.35
CA PHE A 63 -4.44 -13.87 0.74
C PHE A 63 -3.26 -14.50 1.48
N ILE A 64 -2.03 -14.22 1.04
CA ILE A 64 -0.82 -14.71 1.70
C ILE A 64 -0.62 -14.05 3.05
N ASP A 65 -0.84 -12.74 3.17
CA ASP A 65 -0.61 -12.05 4.44
C ASP A 65 -1.64 -12.44 5.50
N TYR A 66 -2.88 -12.76 5.09
CA TYR A 66 -3.94 -13.29 5.96
C TYR A 66 -4.13 -12.52 7.29
N GLY A 67 -3.87 -11.21 7.30
CA GLY A 67 -3.98 -10.37 8.50
C GLY A 67 -2.81 -10.46 9.49
N SER A 68 -1.70 -11.12 9.12
CA SER A 68 -0.49 -11.27 9.95
C SER A 68 0.12 -9.93 10.38
N GLU A 69 0.06 -8.92 9.51
CA GLU A 69 0.50 -7.55 9.79
C GLU A 69 -0.28 -6.85 10.92
N LEU A 70 -1.43 -7.39 11.34
CA LEU A 70 -2.20 -6.89 12.47
C LEU A 70 -2.21 -7.89 13.63
N VAL A 71 -2.72 -9.10 13.38
CA VAL A 71 -2.88 -10.12 14.44
C VAL A 71 -1.53 -10.70 14.83
N GLY A 72 -0.71 -11.08 13.85
CA GLY A 72 0.62 -11.65 14.08
C GLY A 72 1.55 -10.71 14.83
N VAL A 73 1.59 -9.42 14.45
CA VAL A 73 2.37 -8.39 15.17
C VAL A 73 1.97 -8.34 16.65
N ARG A 74 0.66 -8.35 16.94
CA ARG A 74 0.14 -8.33 18.31
C ARG A 74 0.55 -9.58 19.10
N GLU A 75 0.41 -10.76 18.52
CA GLU A 75 0.74 -12.02 19.19
C GLU A 75 2.22 -12.13 19.52
N VAL A 76 3.09 -11.74 18.58
CA VAL A 76 4.54 -11.69 18.80
C VAL A 76 4.88 -10.65 19.87
N THR A 77 4.23 -9.49 19.86
CA THR A 77 4.50 -8.44 20.86
C THR A 77 4.16 -8.91 22.28
N ILE A 78 3.02 -9.58 22.46
CA ILE A 78 2.57 -10.10 23.76
C ILE A 78 3.52 -11.19 24.27
N ASN A 79 3.96 -12.08 23.37
CA ASN A 79 4.79 -13.24 23.71
C ASN A 79 6.29 -13.01 23.46
N ARG A 80 6.74 -11.76 23.30
CA ARG A 80 8.11 -11.41 22.86
C ARG A 80 9.24 -11.98 23.71
N ASN A 81 8.95 -12.31 24.97
CA ASN A 81 9.91 -12.85 25.93
C ASN A 81 9.88 -14.39 26.02
N ASP A 82 8.90 -15.05 25.38
CA ASP A 82 8.78 -16.50 25.35
C ASP A 82 9.21 -17.04 23.99
N GLN A 83 10.43 -17.54 23.93
CA GLN A 83 11.02 -18.05 22.70
C GLN A 83 10.27 -19.27 22.13
N LYS A 84 9.67 -20.11 22.99
CA LYS A 84 8.91 -21.28 22.53
C LYS A 84 7.61 -20.83 21.87
N GLU A 85 6.93 -19.86 22.45
CA GLU A 85 5.72 -19.32 21.85
C GLU A 85 6.01 -18.50 20.58
N LEU A 86 7.10 -17.74 20.54
CA LEU A 86 7.52 -17.08 19.31
C LEU A 86 7.78 -18.08 18.16
N GLN A 87 8.44 -19.20 18.46
CA GLN A 87 8.65 -20.26 17.48
C GLN A 87 7.32 -20.83 17.01
N LYS A 88 6.39 -21.12 17.93
CA LYS A 88 5.06 -21.65 17.60
C LYS A 88 4.29 -20.69 16.71
N ILE A 89 4.23 -19.41 17.06
CA ILE A 89 3.54 -18.36 16.28
C ILE A 89 4.13 -18.29 14.87
N LEU A 90 5.45 -18.22 14.74
CA LEU A 90 6.12 -18.13 13.44
C LEU A 90 5.88 -19.37 12.57
N LEU A 91 6.02 -20.58 13.14
CA LEU A 91 5.84 -21.82 12.39
C LEU A 91 4.38 -22.06 11.99
N THR A 92 3.43 -21.75 12.88
CA THR A 92 1.99 -21.83 12.55
C THR A 92 1.64 -20.86 11.43
N ASN A 93 2.16 -19.64 11.49
CA ASN A 93 1.97 -18.65 10.44
C ASN A 93 2.57 -19.12 9.10
N LEU A 94 3.84 -19.52 9.09
CA LEU A 94 4.53 -20.01 7.88
C LEU A 94 3.84 -21.24 7.27
N SER A 95 3.39 -22.18 8.09
CA SER A 95 2.70 -23.38 7.62
C SER A 95 1.32 -23.05 7.04
N SER A 96 0.57 -22.17 7.69
CA SER A 96 -0.75 -21.74 7.21
C SER A 96 -0.64 -20.96 5.90
N ARG A 97 0.28 -19.99 5.82
CA ARG A 97 0.54 -19.19 4.62
C ARG A 97 1.08 -20.03 3.47
N PHE A 98 1.80 -21.12 3.75
CA PHE A 98 2.28 -22.03 2.70
C PHE A 98 1.13 -22.77 2.02
N ILE A 99 0.14 -23.25 2.79
CA ILE A 99 -1.06 -23.88 2.23
C ILE A 99 -1.84 -22.87 1.37
N ILE A 100 -2.00 -21.63 1.86
CA ILE A 100 -2.66 -20.57 1.10
C ILE A 100 -1.87 -20.23 -0.17
N LEU A 101 -0.54 -20.15 -0.10
CA LEU A 101 0.33 -19.90 -1.24
C LEU A 101 0.11 -20.92 -2.35
N ILE A 102 0.10 -22.22 -2.02
CA ILE A 102 -0.15 -23.28 -3.00
C ILE A 102 -1.54 -23.10 -3.62
N ALA A 103 -2.57 -22.86 -2.82
CA ALA A 103 -3.93 -22.66 -3.32
C ALA A 103 -4.04 -21.44 -4.26
N VAL A 104 -3.41 -20.33 -3.88
CA VAL A 104 -3.37 -19.09 -4.67
C VAL A 104 -2.60 -19.30 -5.97
N LEU A 105 -1.47 -19.99 -5.96
CA LEU A 105 -0.69 -20.28 -7.17
C LEU A 105 -1.47 -21.17 -8.14
N ILE A 106 -2.13 -22.22 -7.65
CA ILE A 106 -2.97 -23.10 -8.47
C ILE A 106 -4.11 -22.31 -9.11
N LEU A 107 -4.83 -21.51 -8.30
CA LEU A 107 -5.92 -20.68 -8.80
C LEU A 107 -5.43 -19.66 -9.84
N SER A 108 -4.29 -19.03 -9.59
CA SER A 108 -3.70 -18.03 -10.49
C SER A 108 -3.28 -18.66 -11.81
N LEU A 109 -2.67 -19.85 -11.80
CA LEU A 109 -2.35 -20.59 -13.02
C LEU A 109 -3.61 -20.95 -13.80
N ALA A 110 -4.66 -21.41 -13.12
CA ALA A 110 -5.95 -21.70 -13.77
C ALA A 110 -6.54 -20.44 -14.44
N LEU A 111 -6.48 -19.28 -13.78
CA LEU A 111 -6.91 -18.00 -14.36
C LEU A 111 -6.06 -17.59 -15.56
N ILE A 112 -4.73 -17.75 -15.48
CA ILE A 112 -3.82 -17.43 -16.59
C ILE A 112 -4.16 -18.25 -17.84
N PHE A 113 -4.43 -19.55 -17.68
CA PHE A 113 -4.81 -20.40 -18.83
C PHE A 113 -6.26 -20.17 -19.29
N GLY A 114 -7.15 -19.75 -18.39
CA GLY A 114 -8.57 -19.54 -18.68
C GLY A 114 -8.89 -18.19 -19.34
N ILE A 115 -8.07 -17.15 -19.14
CA ILE A 115 -8.31 -15.81 -19.66
C ILE A 115 -7.35 -15.53 -20.83
N PRO A 116 -7.85 -15.33 -22.08
CA PRO A 116 -7.00 -15.17 -23.26
C PRO A 116 -5.93 -14.07 -23.13
N TYR A 117 -6.28 -12.93 -22.53
CA TYR A 117 -5.36 -11.83 -22.28
C TYR A 117 -4.19 -12.23 -21.36
N LEU A 118 -4.46 -12.95 -20.28
CA LEU A 118 -3.41 -13.41 -19.36
C LEU A 118 -2.52 -14.47 -20.01
N LYS A 119 -3.12 -15.34 -20.81
CA LYS A 119 -2.40 -16.39 -21.55
C LYS A 119 -1.45 -15.81 -22.59
N ALA A 120 -1.84 -14.74 -23.29
CA ALA A 120 -1.00 -14.06 -24.28
C ALA A 120 0.29 -13.51 -23.64
N GLU A 121 0.19 -13.04 -22.40
CA GLU A 121 1.29 -12.46 -21.61
C GLU A 121 1.83 -13.45 -20.55
N PHE A 122 1.77 -14.76 -20.83
CA PHE A 122 2.03 -15.83 -19.86
C PHE A 122 3.33 -15.64 -19.06
N ILE A 123 4.43 -15.26 -19.73
CA ILE A 123 5.74 -15.11 -19.10
C ILE A 123 5.73 -13.95 -18.09
N LEU A 124 5.16 -12.80 -18.48
CA LEU A 124 5.03 -11.63 -17.60
C LEU A 124 4.22 -11.97 -16.35
N PHE A 125 3.05 -12.60 -16.53
CA PHE A 125 2.19 -12.97 -15.41
C PHE A 125 2.85 -14.04 -14.53
N SER A 126 3.57 -15.01 -15.10
CA SER A 126 4.32 -16.02 -14.34
C SER A 126 5.43 -15.40 -13.48
N PHE A 127 6.21 -14.45 -14.02
CA PHE A 127 7.19 -13.71 -13.22
C PHE A 127 6.55 -12.85 -12.13
N SER A 128 5.35 -12.32 -12.38
CA SER A 128 4.59 -11.57 -11.39
C SER A 128 4.12 -12.46 -10.23
N LEU A 129 3.76 -13.73 -10.50
CA LEU A 129 3.44 -14.70 -9.44
C LEU A 129 4.62 -14.99 -8.50
N LEU A 130 5.87 -14.86 -8.96
CA LEU A 130 7.04 -14.99 -8.08
C LEU A 130 7.08 -13.90 -7.00
N VAL A 131 6.46 -12.73 -7.23
CA VAL A 131 6.32 -11.68 -6.22
C VAL A 131 5.54 -12.18 -5.00
N ILE A 132 4.54 -13.05 -5.22
CA ILE A 132 3.73 -13.68 -4.17
C ILE A 132 4.60 -14.60 -3.30
N VAL A 133 5.55 -15.31 -3.92
CA VAL A 133 6.54 -16.14 -3.22
C VAL A 133 7.47 -15.27 -2.37
N GLY A 134 7.95 -14.13 -2.92
CA GLY A 134 8.74 -13.16 -2.17
C GLY A 134 8.00 -12.60 -0.95
N GLN A 135 6.69 -12.42 -1.06
CA GLN A 135 5.86 -11.97 0.06
C GLN A 135 5.61 -13.06 1.11
N TYR A 136 5.47 -14.33 0.72
CA TYR A 136 5.40 -15.45 1.67
C TYR A 136 6.63 -15.47 2.60
N LEU A 137 7.82 -15.22 2.05
CA LEU A 137 9.07 -15.11 2.81
C LEU A 137 9.14 -13.82 3.65
N ASN A 138 8.27 -12.84 3.44
CA ASN A 138 8.30 -11.61 4.21
C ASN A 138 7.87 -11.84 5.67
N GLN A 139 8.79 -11.59 6.61
CA GLN A 139 8.59 -11.66 8.07
C GLN A 139 8.65 -10.28 8.73
N SER A 140 8.30 -9.21 8.00
CA SER A 140 8.17 -7.85 8.53
C SER A 140 7.30 -7.81 9.78
N TRP A 141 6.14 -8.46 9.76
CA TRP A 141 5.21 -8.54 10.89
C TRP A 141 5.87 -9.14 12.16
N PHE A 142 6.69 -10.19 12.01
CA PHE A 142 7.39 -10.82 13.13
C PHE A 142 8.45 -9.88 13.67
N LEU A 143 9.30 -9.34 12.78
CA LEU A 143 10.34 -8.37 13.14
C LEU A 143 9.76 -7.12 13.81
N GLN A 144 8.59 -6.69 13.39
CA GLN A 144 7.87 -5.56 13.98
C GLN A 144 7.40 -5.90 15.39
N GLY A 145 6.85 -7.09 15.62
CA GLY A 145 6.39 -7.52 16.94
C GLY A 145 7.52 -7.67 17.98
N ILE A 146 8.72 -8.08 17.55
CA ILE A 146 9.92 -8.11 18.40
C ILE A 146 10.67 -6.76 18.45
N ASP A 147 10.11 -5.70 17.84
CA ASP A 147 10.68 -4.36 17.80
C ASP A 147 12.09 -4.28 17.16
N ASN A 148 12.33 -5.12 16.13
CA ASN A 148 13.53 -5.15 15.31
C ASN A 148 13.31 -4.49 13.93
N ILE A 149 12.99 -3.21 13.98
CA ILE A 149 12.70 -2.35 12.82
C ILE A 149 13.91 -2.20 11.88
N ASN A 150 15.12 -2.34 12.41
CA ASN A 150 16.36 -2.23 11.63
C ASN A 150 16.43 -3.30 10.55
N TRP A 151 16.08 -4.55 10.89
CA TRP A 151 16.11 -5.66 9.92
C TRP A 151 15.04 -5.49 8.83
N ILE A 152 13.87 -4.94 9.18
CA ILE A 152 12.83 -4.59 8.20
C ILE A 152 13.37 -3.57 7.19
N SER A 153 14.03 -2.53 7.69
CA SER A 153 14.55 -1.44 6.87
C SER A 153 15.69 -1.92 5.95
N ILE A 154 16.62 -2.73 6.48
CA ILE A 154 17.72 -3.29 5.67
C ILE A 154 17.17 -4.26 4.62
N SER A 155 16.21 -5.12 4.96
CA SER A 155 15.57 -6.00 3.97
C SER A 155 14.89 -5.20 2.86
N THR A 156 14.16 -4.15 3.22
CA THR A 156 13.50 -3.28 2.25
C THR A 156 14.51 -2.64 1.30
N ILE A 157 15.57 -2.03 1.85
CA ILE A 157 16.62 -1.39 1.06
C ILE A 157 17.31 -2.39 0.14
N LEU A 158 17.71 -3.56 0.67
CA LEU A 158 18.36 -4.61 -0.12
C LEU A 158 17.47 -5.07 -1.28
N SER A 159 16.18 -5.32 -1.01
CA SER A 159 15.23 -5.71 -2.07
C SER A 159 15.10 -4.65 -3.17
N LYS A 160 15.13 -3.36 -2.81
CA LYS A 160 15.01 -2.26 -3.78
C LYS A 160 16.31 -2.04 -4.56
N ILE A 161 17.47 -2.22 -3.94
CA ILE A 161 18.75 -2.16 -4.65
C ILE A 161 18.82 -3.27 -5.70
N ILE A 162 18.49 -4.51 -5.33
CA ILE A 162 18.45 -5.64 -6.28
C ILE A 162 17.46 -5.35 -7.42
N TYR A 163 16.27 -4.83 -7.09
CA TYR A 163 15.28 -4.47 -8.09
C TYR A 163 15.78 -3.39 -9.06
N VAL A 164 16.33 -2.29 -8.55
CA VAL A 164 16.85 -1.18 -9.37
C VAL A 164 18.00 -1.64 -10.25
N VAL A 165 19.00 -2.30 -9.68
CA VAL A 165 20.16 -2.80 -10.43
C VAL A 165 19.74 -3.82 -11.48
N GLY A 166 18.84 -4.76 -11.12
CA GLY A 166 18.32 -5.76 -12.05
C GLY A 166 17.59 -5.12 -13.24
N VAL A 167 16.72 -4.13 -13.00
CA VAL A 167 16.01 -3.44 -14.08
C VAL A 167 16.97 -2.68 -14.99
N LEU A 168 17.94 -1.95 -14.43
CA LEU A 168 18.90 -1.18 -15.23
C LEU A 168 19.84 -2.07 -16.06
N LEU A 169 20.10 -3.31 -15.64
CA LEU A 169 20.97 -4.24 -16.35
C LEU A 169 20.23 -5.12 -17.37
N LEU A 170 19.00 -5.54 -17.07
CA LEU A 170 18.25 -6.52 -17.87
C LEU A 170 17.19 -5.90 -18.78
N VAL A 171 16.78 -4.65 -18.54
CA VAL A 171 15.75 -3.98 -19.33
C VAL A 171 16.41 -2.96 -20.23
N THR A 172 16.83 -3.40 -21.40
CA THR A 172 17.55 -2.56 -22.38
C THR A 172 16.79 -2.41 -23.70
N GLU A 173 15.90 -3.35 -24.00
CA GLU A 173 15.08 -3.36 -25.21
C GLU A 173 13.58 -3.34 -24.86
N LYS A 174 12.73 -3.12 -25.88
CA LYS A 174 11.30 -2.91 -25.66
C LYS A 174 10.62 -4.17 -25.13
N GLU A 175 11.09 -5.34 -25.57
CA GLU A 175 10.61 -6.68 -25.25
C GLU A 175 11.00 -7.13 -23.84
N ASP A 176 12.02 -6.50 -23.24
CA ASP A 176 12.56 -6.84 -21.92
C ASP A 176 11.63 -6.44 -20.75
N TYR A 177 10.48 -5.82 -21.01
CA TYR A 177 9.53 -5.38 -19.98
C TYR A 177 9.12 -6.50 -19.02
N ILE A 178 9.12 -7.75 -19.48
CA ILE A 178 8.84 -8.93 -18.66
C ILE A 178 9.81 -9.06 -17.47
N TYR A 179 11.08 -8.66 -17.65
CA TYR A 179 12.11 -8.76 -16.63
C TYR A 179 11.92 -7.74 -15.51
N VAL A 180 11.11 -6.69 -15.69
CA VAL A 180 10.78 -5.75 -14.62
C VAL A 180 10.16 -6.48 -13.43
N ASN A 181 9.15 -7.32 -13.67
CA ASN A 181 8.47 -8.05 -12.59
C ASN A 181 9.33 -9.17 -12.03
N LEU A 182 10.17 -9.78 -12.87
CA LEU A 182 11.18 -10.76 -12.41
C LEU A 182 12.18 -10.11 -11.44
N CYS A 183 12.72 -8.94 -11.78
CA CYS A 183 13.67 -8.22 -10.92
C CYS A 183 13.03 -7.84 -9.58
N PHE A 184 11.76 -7.41 -9.60
CA PHE A 184 11.01 -7.13 -8.37
C PHE A 184 10.86 -8.39 -7.51
N ALA A 185 10.48 -9.51 -8.13
CA ALA A 185 10.32 -10.78 -7.45
C ALA A 185 11.65 -11.29 -6.86
N LEU A 186 12.74 -11.27 -7.64
CA LEU A 186 14.06 -11.69 -7.17
C LEU A 186 14.55 -10.82 -6.02
N GLY A 187 14.38 -9.49 -6.10
CA GLY A 187 14.73 -8.58 -5.02
C GLY A 187 14.00 -8.91 -3.72
N THR A 188 12.70 -9.20 -3.79
CA THR A 188 11.91 -9.57 -2.60
C THR A 188 12.25 -10.97 -2.10
N ILE A 189 12.36 -11.98 -2.97
CA ILE A 189 12.71 -13.36 -2.61
C ILE A 189 14.08 -13.44 -1.94
N ILE A 190 15.11 -12.85 -2.56
CA ILE A 190 16.48 -12.90 -2.04
C ILE A 190 16.54 -12.21 -0.69
N SER A 191 16.04 -10.97 -0.60
CA SER A 191 16.11 -10.21 0.64
C SER A 191 15.29 -10.84 1.77
N ASN A 192 14.02 -11.13 1.52
CA ASN A 192 13.14 -11.70 2.54
C ASN A 192 13.57 -13.13 2.93
N GLY A 193 14.12 -13.90 2.00
CA GLY A 193 14.71 -15.21 2.26
C GLY A 193 15.91 -15.14 3.19
N ILE A 194 16.85 -14.22 2.94
CA ILE A 194 18.00 -13.96 3.82
C ILE A 194 17.52 -13.60 5.23
N PHE A 195 16.58 -12.66 5.36
CA PHE A 195 16.11 -12.22 6.67
C PHE A 195 15.29 -13.28 7.40
N THR A 196 14.52 -14.10 6.68
CA THR A 196 13.86 -15.29 7.26
C THR A 196 14.89 -16.25 7.82
N TYR A 197 15.91 -16.60 7.05
CA TYR A 197 17.00 -17.46 7.51
C TYR A 197 17.71 -16.89 8.75
N LEU A 198 18.00 -15.59 8.76
CA LEU A 198 18.61 -14.91 9.90
C LEU A 198 17.73 -14.94 11.15
N ILE A 199 16.40 -14.88 11.02
CA ILE A 199 15.47 -15.03 12.14
C ILE A 199 15.61 -16.43 12.74
N PHE A 200 15.54 -17.48 11.92
CA PHE A 200 15.69 -18.86 12.39
C PHE A 200 17.03 -19.08 13.10
N LYS A 201 18.12 -18.54 12.54
CA LYS A 201 19.45 -18.63 13.14
C LYS A 201 19.57 -17.83 14.44
N LYS A 202 19.07 -16.60 14.49
CA LYS A 202 19.19 -15.73 15.68
C LYS A 202 18.42 -16.28 16.88
N TYR A 203 17.27 -16.88 16.64
CA TYR A 203 16.40 -17.42 17.68
C TYR A 203 16.51 -18.93 17.85
N ASN A 204 17.50 -19.59 17.22
CA ASN A 204 17.68 -21.04 17.26
C ASN A 204 16.36 -21.82 17.07
N PHE A 205 15.52 -21.35 16.16
CA PHE A 205 14.24 -21.99 15.89
C PHE A 205 14.46 -23.24 15.07
N ASN A 206 13.79 -24.32 15.47
CA ASN A 206 13.81 -25.58 14.74
C ASN A 206 12.51 -25.74 13.97
N TYR A 207 12.60 -26.23 12.73
CA TYR A 207 11.41 -26.61 11.97
C TYR A 207 10.72 -27.79 12.66
N GLN A 208 9.63 -27.49 13.36
CA GLN A 208 8.74 -28.48 13.96
C GLN A 208 7.44 -28.52 13.17
N LYS A 209 6.88 -29.72 13.02
CA LYS A 209 5.62 -29.90 12.31
C LYS A 209 4.48 -29.26 13.10
N THR A 210 3.90 -28.19 12.56
CA THR A 210 2.69 -27.57 13.11
C THR A 210 1.52 -28.55 13.03
N LYS A 211 0.69 -28.61 14.08
CA LYS A 211 -0.50 -29.48 14.09
C LYS A 211 -1.56 -28.91 13.14
N LYS A 212 -2.34 -29.80 12.51
CA LYS A 212 -3.45 -29.38 11.62
C LYS A 212 -4.50 -28.53 12.36
N GLU A 213 -4.71 -28.81 13.64
CA GLU A 213 -5.61 -28.06 14.51
C GLU A 213 -5.15 -26.60 14.65
N GLU A 214 -3.86 -26.36 14.91
CA GLU A 214 -3.30 -25.01 15.06
C GLU A 214 -3.44 -24.19 13.78
N ILE A 215 -3.28 -24.82 12.60
CA ILE A 215 -3.50 -24.18 11.30
C ILE A 215 -4.99 -23.82 11.13
N LYS A 216 -5.89 -24.74 11.46
CA LYS A 216 -7.34 -24.49 11.37
C LYS A 216 -7.77 -23.37 12.30
N ASP A 217 -7.27 -23.36 13.53
CA ASP A 217 -7.56 -22.33 14.52
C ASP A 217 -7.03 -20.97 14.07
N PHE A 218 -5.81 -20.91 13.54
CA PHE A 218 -5.23 -19.70 12.95
C PHE A 218 -6.13 -19.13 11.83
N LEU A 219 -6.52 -19.98 10.87
CA LEU A 219 -7.36 -19.56 9.76
C LEU A 219 -8.74 -19.06 10.22
N GLN A 220 -9.37 -19.76 11.17
CA GLN A 220 -10.70 -19.37 11.67
C GLN A 220 -10.66 -18.07 12.48
N ARG A 221 -9.66 -17.92 13.34
CA ARG A 221 -9.49 -16.76 14.21
C ARG A 221 -9.25 -15.50 13.40
N ASP A 222 -8.41 -15.58 12.37
CA ASP A 222 -7.90 -14.40 11.66
C ASP A 222 -8.73 -14.05 10.41
N PHE A 223 -9.68 -14.91 10.02
CA PHE A 223 -10.53 -14.75 8.84
C PHE A 223 -11.24 -13.38 8.74
N LYS A 224 -11.74 -12.86 9.87
CA LYS A 224 -12.42 -11.55 9.89
C LYS A 224 -11.47 -10.41 9.51
N MET A 225 -10.24 -10.44 10.01
CA MET A 225 -9.24 -9.43 9.68
C MET A 225 -8.76 -9.58 8.25
N PHE A 226 -8.52 -10.81 7.80
CA PHE A 226 -8.23 -11.13 6.40
C PHE A 226 -9.28 -10.54 5.44
N THR A 227 -10.57 -10.75 5.73
CA THR A 227 -11.68 -10.27 4.90
C THR A 227 -11.67 -8.74 4.78
N SER A 228 -11.37 -8.03 5.88
CA SER A 228 -11.24 -6.58 5.85
C SER A 228 -10.10 -6.10 4.95
N GLN A 229 -8.99 -6.85 4.88
CA GLN A 229 -7.85 -6.49 4.03
C GLN A 229 -8.13 -6.70 2.55
N ILE A 230 -8.99 -7.66 2.19
CA ILE A 230 -9.42 -7.85 0.79
C ILE A 230 -10.05 -6.57 0.24
N PHE A 231 -10.96 -5.93 0.99
CA PHE A 231 -11.59 -4.68 0.54
C PHE A 231 -10.57 -3.56 0.30
N VAL A 232 -9.56 -3.46 1.17
CA VAL A 232 -8.47 -2.49 1.00
C VAL A 232 -7.64 -2.80 -0.25
N ALA A 233 -7.35 -4.07 -0.49
CA ALA A 233 -6.61 -4.51 -1.67
C ALA A 233 -7.36 -4.21 -2.97
N VAL A 234 -8.66 -4.51 -3.00
CA VAL A 234 -9.55 -4.19 -4.13
C VAL A 234 -9.50 -2.68 -4.40
N GLN A 235 -9.68 -1.85 -3.37
CA GLN A 235 -9.63 -0.40 -3.53
C GLN A 235 -8.31 0.10 -4.12
N LEU A 236 -7.19 -0.51 -3.73
CA LEU A 236 -5.87 -0.04 -4.11
C LEU A 236 -5.42 -0.52 -5.49
N TYR A 237 -5.75 -1.76 -5.86
CA TYR A 237 -5.18 -2.40 -7.05
C TYR A 237 -6.18 -2.57 -8.20
N SER A 238 -7.48 -2.57 -7.93
CA SER A 238 -8.49 -2.68 -8.99
C SER A 238 -8.50 -1.53 -10.00
N PRO A 239 -8.19 -0.26 -9.66
CA PRO A 239 -8.24 0.81 -10.66
C PRO A 239 -7.37 0.54 -11.90
N VAL A 240 -6.08 0.24 -11.74
CA VAL A 240 -5.18 -0.05 -12.88
C VAL A 240 -5.58 -1.32 -13.63
N ILE A 241 -6.08 -2.33 -12.91
CA ILE A 241 -6.60 -3.56 -13.52
C ILE A 241 -7.81 -3.23 -14.40
N LEU A 242 -8.79 -2.48 -13.88
CA LEU A 242 -9.98 -2.09 -14.63
C LEU A 242 -9.64 -1.20 -15.82
N VAL A 243 -8.69 -0.28 -15.69
CA VAL A 243 -8.19 0.52 -16.83
C VAL A 243 -7.63 -0.38 -17.92
N GLY A 244 -6.82 -1.39 -17.55
CA GLY A 244 -6.25 -2.33 -18.51
C GLY A 244 -7.29 -3.22 -19.20
N PHE A 245 -8.27 -3.72 -18.46
CA PHE A 245 -9.28 -4.65 -18.97
C PHE A 245 -10.39 -3.97 -19.78
N ILE A 246 -10.84 -2.77 -19.38
CA ILE A 246 -11.94 -2.04 -20.04
C ILE A 246 -11.39 -1.09 -21.11
N GLY A 247 -10.27 -0.43 -20.81
CA GLY A 247 -9.56 0.42 -21.75
C GLY A 247 -8.54 -0.40 -22.54
N ASN A 248 -7.26 -0.19 -22.26
CA ASN A 248 -6.16 -0.92 -22.86
C ASN A 248 -4.87 -0.76 -22.03
N ASN A 249 -3.83 -1.49 -22.41
CA ASN A 249 -2.54 -1.46 -21.74
C ASN A 249 -1.88 -0.07 -21.75
N PHE A 250 -2.01 0.68 -22.85
CA PHE A 250 -1.46 2.03 -22.97
C PHE A 250 -2.07 2.98 -21.94
N MET A 251 -3.41 3.00 -21.83
CA MET A 251 -4.14 3.75 -20.81
C MET A 251 -3.74 3.32 -19.39
N ALA A 252 -3.52 2.02 -19.15
CA ALA A 252 -3.09 1.53 -17.84
C ALA A 252 -1.68 2.04 -17.47
N GLY A 253 -0.76 2.12 -18.44
CA GLY A 253 0.55 2.71 -18.27
C GLY A 253 0.47 4.20 -17.91
N GLN A 254 -0.33 4.96 -18.67
CA GLN A 254 -0.58 6.39 -18.41
C GLN A 254 -1.20 6.63 -17.03
N TYR A 255 -2.22 5.84 -16.67
CA TYR A 255 -2.83 5.87 -15.35
C TYR A 255 -1.78 5.65 -14.26
N ARG A 256 -0.92 4.64 -14.43
CA ARG A 256 0.09 4.29 -13.43
C ARG A 256 1.15 5.37 -13.24
N ILE A 257 1.57 6.06 -14.30
CA ILE A 257 2.48 7.21 -14.22
C ILE A 257 1.88 8.28 -13.31
N VAL A 258 0.64 8.70 -13.59
CA VAL A 258 -0.05 9.74 -12.80
C VAL A 258 -0.29 9.25 -11.36
N GLU A 259 -0.78 8.01 -11.20
CA GLU A 259 -1.06 7.41 -9.91
C GLU A 259 0.18 7.35 -9.01
N GLN A 260 1.37 7.03 -9.55
CA GLN A 260 2.59 6.94 -8.75
C GLN A 260 2.94 8.28 -8.07
N ILE A 261 2.70 9.40 -8.76
CA ILE A 261 2.89 10.74 -8.19
C ILE A 261 1.91 10.92 -7.02
N ILE A 262 0.63 10.62 -7.22
CA ILE A 262 -0.42 10.75 -6.21
C ILE A 262 -0.17 9.86 -4.98
N VAL A 263 0.25 8.61 -5.20
CA VAL A 263 0.54 7.64 -4.13
C VAL A 263 1.67 8.11 -3.22
N THR A 264 2.66 8.83 -3.76
CA THR A 264 3.75 9.40 -2.96
C THR A 264 3.20 10.34 -1.88
N PHE A 265 2.22 11.18 -2.21
CA PHE A 265 1.56 12.06 -1.25
C PHE A 265 0.57 11.32 -0.36
N LYS A 266 -0.13 10.31 -0.89
CA LYS A 266 -1.00 9.44 -0.08
C LYS A 266 -0.23 8.81 1.09
N THR A 267 1.00 8.36 0.84
CA THR A 267 1.89 7.82 1.89
C THR A 267 2.23 8.85 2.95
N TYR A 268 2.60 10.08 2.56
CA TYR A 268 2.81 11.18 3.50
C TYR A 268 1.56 11.44 4.37
N ILE A 269 0.38 11.52 3.76
CA ILE A 269 -0.88 11.81 4.48
C ILE A 269 -1.19 10.71 5.50
N PHE A 270 -0.96 9.43 5.15
CA PHE A 270 -1.13 8.33 6.11
C PHE A 270 -0.10 8.33 7.23
N LEU A 271 1.16 8.67 6.95
CA LEU A 271 2.19 8.83 7.99
C LEU A 271 1.82 9.95 8.96
N PHE A 272 1.34 11.09 8.43
CA PHE A 272 0.82 12.19 9.24
C PHE A 272 -0.33 11.72 10.15
N PHE A 273 -1.31 10.98 9.60
CA PHE A 273 -2.40 10.40 10.37
C PHE A 273 -1.91 9.52 11.52
N ASN A 274 -1.00 8.58 11.25
CA ASN A 274 -0.49 7.67 12.29
C ASN A 274 0.20 8.43 13.44
N PHE A 275 0.84 9.56 13.14
CA PHE A 275 1.49 10.41 14.14
C PHE A 275 0.50 11.25 14.96
N THR A 276 -0.50 11.85 14.32
CA THR A 276 -1.43 12.78 15.00
C THR A 276 -2.60 12.08 15.68
N TYR A 277 -3.02 10.91 15.19
CA TYR A 277 -4.21 10.21 15.68
C TYR A 277 -4.21 9.91 17.18
N PRO A 278 -3.13 9.37 17.81
CA PRO A 278 -3.11 9.11 19.24
C PRO A 278 -3.35 10.37 20.10
N ARG A 279 -2.79 11.51 19.67
CA ARG A 279 -2.98 12.80 20.34
C ARG A 279 -4.43 13.28 20.25
N VAL A 280 -5.06 13.10 19.09
CA VAL A 280 -6.48 13.46 18.90
C VAL A 280 -7.36 12.63 19.82
N CYS A 281 -7.12 11.32 19.95
CA CYS A 281 -7.85 10.46 20.89
C CYS A 281 -7.69 10.90 22.34
N HIS A 282 -6.47 11.24 22.76
CA HIS A 282 -6.19 11.76 24.09
C HIS A 282 -6.92 13.08 24.37
N ASP A 283 -6.82 14.05 23.46
CA ASP A 283 -7.46 15.35 23.61
C ASP A 283 -9.00 15.20 23.67
N ILE A 284 -9.59 14.31 22.85
CA ILE A 284 -11.04 14.01 22.87
C ILE A 284 -11.46 13.42 24.22
N TYR A 285 -10.67 12.51 24.79
CA TYR A 285 -10.95 11.91 26.09
C TYR A 285 -10.91 12.93 27.23
N GLU A 286 -9.90 13.81 27.25
CA GLU A 286 -9.78 14.82 28.32
C GLU A 286 -10.83 15.94 28.21
N LYS A 287 -10.87 16.64 27.06
CA LYS A 287 -11.70 17.84 26.86
C LYS A 287 -12.15 17.96 25.40
N PRO A 288 -13.32 17.39 25.04
CA PRO A 288 -13.80 17.32 23.65
C PRO A 288 -13.82 18.66 22.90
N THR A 289 -14.21 19.76 23.56
CA THR A 289 -14.29 21.08 22.92
C THR A 289 -12.92 21.68 22.59
N LYS A 290 -11.91 21.47 23.46
CA LYS A 290 -10.53 21.88 23.20
C LYS A 290 -9.87 20.98 22.17
N ALA A 291 -10.21 19.68 22.18
CA ALA A 291 -9.74 18.70 21.21
C ALA A 291 -10.09 19.10 19.78
N ASN A 292 -11.34 19.49 19.55
CA ASN A 292 -11.80 19.86 18.21
C ASN A 292 -11.10 21.12 17.68
N LYS A 293 -10.86 22.12 18.54
CA LYS A 293 -10.08 23.31 18.17
C LYS A 293 -8.65 22.96 17.82
N ASN A 294 -7.97 22.15 18.65
CA ASN A 294 -6.61 21.69 18.38
C ASN A 294 -6.53 20.87 17.09
N TRP A 295 -7.48 19.94 16.91
CA TRP A 295 -7.61 19.10 15.72
C TRP A 295 -7.79 19.96 14.47
N LEU A 296 -8.65 20.98 14.52
CA LEU A 296 -8.91 21.89 13.41
C LEU A 296 -7.61 22.60 13.01
N VAL A 297 -6.90 23.21 13.96
CA VAL A 297 -5.64 23.92 13.68
C VAL A 297 -4.60 22.99 13.05
N ILE A 298 -4.35 21.81 13.65
CA ILE A 298 -3.33 20.87 13.17
C ILE A 298 -3.67 20.36 11.76
N ASN A 299 -4.92 19.97 11.53
CA ASN A 299 -5.32 19.41 10.24
C ASN A 299 -5.52 20.48 9.17
N SER A 300 -5.96 21.69 9.51
CA SER A 300 -6.01 22.82 8.57
C SER A 300 -4.62 23.21 8.09
N ILE A 301 -3.61 23.21 8.98
CA ILE A 301 -2.20 23.43 8.57
C ILE A 301 -1.75 22.32 7.61
N ASN A 302 -2.07 21.06 7.89
CA ASN A 302 -1.70 19.96 7.02
C ASN A 302 -2.42 20.01 5.65
N VAL A 303 -3.71 20.31 5.62
CA VAL A 303 -4.48 20.49 4.37
C VAL A 303 -3.91 21.66 3.58
N PHE A 304 -3.57 22.77 4.23
CA PHE A 304 -2.91 23.91 3.58
C PHE A 304 -1.55 23.52 3.01
N PHE A 305 -0.72 22.81 3.78
CA PHE A 305 0.58 22.31 3.32
C PHE A 305 0.46 21.38 2.11
N VAL A 306 -0.44 20.40 2.16
CA VAL A 306 -0.73 19.51 1.02
C VAL A 306 -1.27 20.32 -0.16
N GLY A 307 -2.15 21.29 0.08
CA GLY A 307 -2.68 22.18 -0.96
C GLY A 307 -1.60 22.99 -1.67
N VAL A 308 -0.62 23.53 -0.93
CA VAL A 308 0.54 24.23 -1.52
C VAL A 308 1.40 23.29 -2.35
N LEU A 309 1.70 22.09 -1.85
CA LEU A 309 2.46 21.09 -2.62
C LEU A 309 1.72 20.67 -3.90
N MET A 310 0.42 20.47 -3.80
CA MET A 310 -0.45 20.15 -4.93
C MET A 310 -0.50 21.29 -5.94
N LEU A 311 -0.55 22.55 -5.50
CA LEU A 311 -0.46 23.70 -6.39
C LEU A 311 0.88 23.75 -7.13
N ILE A 312 2.00 23.45 -6.46
CA ILE A 312 3.32 23.37 -7.10
C ILE A 312 3.31 22.30 -8.21
N ILE A 313 2.72 21.12 -7.96
CA ILE A 313 2.60 20.06 -8.97
C ILE A 313 1.70 20.50 -10.11
N TYR A 314 0.57 21.14 -9.82
CA TYR A 314 -0.37 21.63 -10.82
C TYR A 314 0.31 22.59 -11.80
N LEU A 315 1.07 23.56 -11.28
CA LEU A 315 1.79 24.55 -12.08
C LEU A 315 2.94 23.91 -12.89
N ASN A 316 3.57 22.87 -12.36
CA ASN A 316 4.70 22.17 -13.00
C ASN A 316 4.31 20.84 -13.65
N ALA A 317 3.01 20.60 -13.91
CA ALA A 317 2.53 19.29 -14.34
C ALA A 317 3.20 18.80 -15.63
N THR A 318 3.40 19.69 -16.61
CA THR A 318 4.08 19.38 -17.87
C THR A 318 5.53 18.95 -17.65
N PHE A 319 6.27 19.66 -16.80
CA PHE A 319 7.67 19.32 -16.47
C PHE A 319 7.76 17.97 -15.74
N ILE A 320 6.86 17.74 -14.78
CA ILE A 320 6.81 16.49 -14.01
C ILE A 320 6.48 15.31 -14.93
N ILE A 321 5.48 15.44 -15.81
CA ILE A 321 5.13 14.36 -16.74
C ILE A 321 6.26 14.11 -17.76
N ASN A 322 6.92 15.16 -18.24
CA ASN A 322 8.05 15.03 -19.16
C ASN A 322 9.21 14.23 -18.54
N PHE A 323 9.43 14.34 -17.22
CA PHE A 323 10.43 13.52 -16.52
C PHE A 323 10.16 12.01 -16.65
N PHE A 324 8.90 11.58 -16.83
CA PHE A 324 8.55 10.17 -17.02
C PHE A 324 8.69 9.68 -18.47
N ASN A 325 9.24 10.47 -19.39
CA ASN A 325 9.39 10.14 -20.81
C ASN A 325 8.06 9.73 -21.50
N ALA A 326 6.95 10.33 -21.07
CA ALA A 326 5.66 10.06 -21.67
C ALA A 326 5.56 10.61 -23.11
N SER A 327 4.95 9.83 -24.00
CA SER A 327 4.69 10.15 -25.40
C SER A 327 3.71 11.30 -25.59
N ASN A 328 2.63 11.37 -24.79
CA ASN A 328 1.62 12.45 -24.86
C ASN A 328 1.63 13.33 -23.61
N VAL A 329 2.69 14.12 -23.45
CA VAL A 329 2.93 14.97 -22.26
C VAL A 329 1.76 15.92 -21.98
N ASN A 330 1.14 16.50 -23.02
CA ASN A 330 0.06 17.46 -22.85
C ASN A 330 -1.19 16.81 -22.23
N GLU A 331 -1.62 15.66 -22.77
CA GLU A 331 -2.76 14.92 -22.25
C GLU A 331 -2.51 14.44 -20.81
N LEU A 332 -1.34 13.84 -20.55
CA LEU A 332 -1.00 13.37 -19.20
C LEU A 332 -0.84 14.51 -18.20
N SER A 333 -0.35 15.67 -18.62
CA SER A 333 -0.27 16.84 -17.75
C SER A 333 -1.66 17.33 -17.34
N ASN A 334 -2.64 17.27 -18.25
CA ASN A 334 -4.03 17.59 -17.93
C ASN A 334 -4.65 16.55 -16.99
N LEU A 335 -4.35 15.26 -17.19
CA LEU A 335 -4.75 14.21 -16.24
C LEU A 335 -4.15 14.43 -14.85
N LEU A 336 -2.85 14.76 -14.77
CA LEU A 336 -2.19 15.06 -13.50
C LEU A 336 -2.82 16.27 -12.81
N LYS A 337 -3.14 17.33 -13.56
CA LYS A 337 -3.84 18.52 -13.01
C LYS A 337 -5.18 18.17 -12.36
N ILE A 338 -5.93 17.22 -12.93
CA ILE A 338 -7.17 16.69 -12.31
C ILE A 338 -6.82 15.85 -11.08
N ALA A 339 -5.86 14.94 -11.20
CA ALA A 339 -5.49 13.98 -10.15
C ALA A 339 -4.91 14.65 -8.90
N VAL A 340 -4.30 15.83 -9.03
CA VAL A 340 -3.76 16.65 -7.92
C VAL A 340 -4.83 17.04 -6.89
N LEU A 341 -6.11 17.03 -7.26
CA LEU A 341 -7.20 17.24 -6.30
C LEU A 341 -7.36 16.05 -5.33
N LEU A 342 -6.94 14.84 -5.70
CA LEU A 342 -7.11 13.64 -4.86
C LEU A 342 -6.36 13.73 -3.53
N PRO A 343 -5.05 14.06 -3.46
CA PRO A 343 -4.36 14.25 -2.19
C PRO A 343 -4.96 15.32 -1.29
N ILE A 344 -5.54 16.39 -1.87
CA ILE A 344 -6.20 17.45 -1.10
C ILE A 344 -7.45 16.88 -0.40
N LEU A 345 -8.30 16.17 -1.16
CA LEU A 345 -9.49 15.53 -0.59
C LEU A 345 -9.12 14.46 0.43
N LEU A 346 -8.08 13.66 0.16
CA LEU A 346 -7.56 12.66 1.10
C LEU A 346 -7.06 13.30 2.41
N ALA A 347 -6.38 14.45 2.34
CA ALA A 347 -5.93 15.15 3.53
C ALA A 347 -7.11 15.58 4.43
N ILE A 348 -8.25 15.93 3.82
CA ILE A 348 -9.49 16.28 4.52
C ILE A 348 -10.17 15.01 5.06
N SER A 349 -10.38 13.99 4.24
CA SER A 349 -11.08 12.77 4.64
C SER A 349 -10.34 12.00 5.74
N ILE A 350 -9.02 11.95 5.68
CA ILE A 350 -8.17 11.30 6.68
C ILE A 350 -8.16 12.10 7.98
N ALA A 351 -8.18 13.44 7.92
CA ALA A 351 -8.39 14.27 9.11
C ALA A 351 -9.73 13.95 9.77
N LEU A 352 -10.82 13.91 8.99
CA LEU A 352 -12.17 13.58 9.51
C LEU A 352 -12.24 12.15 10.07
N LYS A 353 -11.55 11.20 9.43
CA LYS A 353 -11.40 9.83 9.92
C LYS A 353 -10.82 9.80 11.34
N GLN A 354 -9.90 10.71 11.71
CA GLN A 354 -9.38 10.79 13.09
C GLN A 354 -10.50 11.04 14.09
N LEU A 355 -11.42 11.96 13.79
CA LEU A 355 -12.55 12.27 14.67
C LEU A 355 -13.56 11.13 14.72
N VAL A 356 -13.91 10.54 13.56
CA VAL A 356 -14.83 9.39 13.49
C VAL A 356 -14.32 8.24 14.36
N LEU A 357 -13.04 7.90 14.26
CA LEU A 357 -12.43 6.85 15.07
C LEU A 357 -12.25 7.28 16.52
N GLY A 358 -11.82 8.51 16.79
CA GLY A 358 -11.63 9.06 18.13
C GLY A 358 -12.91 9.13 18.96
N TYR A 359 -14.06 9.40 18.32
CA TYR A 359 -15.39 9.31 18.93
C TYR A 359 -15.98 7.88 18.97
N ASN A 360 -15.20 6.89 18.57
CA ASN A 360 -15.55 5.46 18.56
C ASN A 360 -16.69 5.08 17.59
N PHE A 361 -16.81 5.76 16.45
CA PHE A 361 -17.78 5.43 15.39
C PHE A 361 -17.26 4.35 14.42
N GLN A 362 -16.78 3.24 14.96
CA GLN A 362 -16.19 2.15 14.17
C GLN A 362 -17.15 1.54 13.15
N LYS A 363 -18.43 1.37 13.52
CA LYS A 363 -19.46 0.82 12.61
C LYS A 363 -19.70 1.73 11.40
N GLN A 364 -19.76 3.04 11.64
CA GLN A 364 -19.94 4.04 10.59
C GLN A 364 -18.71 4.09 9.68
N TYR A 365 -17.51 4.07 10.26
CA TYR A 365 -16.26 3.97 9.50
C TYR A 365 -16.27 2.79 8.53
N VAL A 366 -16.52 1.57 9.03
CA VAL A 366 -16.56 0.34 8.20
C VAL A 366 -17.60 0.48 7.09
N ARG A 367 -18.82 0.90 7.43
CA ARG A 367 -19.91 1.07 6.44
C ARG A 367 -19.56 2.08 5.35
N THR A 368 -19.02 3.25 5.73
CA THR A 368 -18.61 4.28 4.77
C THR A 368 -17.48 3.78 3.88
N THR A 369 -16.47 3.10 4.43
CA THR A 369 -15.36 2.56 3.62
C THR A 369 -15.83 1.48 2.65
N SER A 370 -16.68 0.54 3.07
CA SER A 370 -17.19 -0.50 2.18
C SER A 370 -18.04 0.08 1.04
N LEU A 371 -18.89 1.07 1.34
CA LEU A 371 -19.68 1.77 0.31
C LEU A 371 -18.77 2.55 -0.66
N ALA A 372 -17.73 3.20 -0.15
CA ALA A 372 -16.78 3.93 -0.98
C ALA A 372 -16.04 3.01 -1.96
N VAL A 373 -15.59 1.83 -1.52
CA VAL A 373 -14.94 0.85 -2.42
C VAL A 373 -15.90 0.42 -3.52
N ILE A 374 -17.10 -0.04 -3.17
CA ILE A 374 -18.09 -0.49 -4.16
C ILE A 374 -18.43 0.63 -5.13
N LEU A 375 -18.68 1.83 -4.63
CA LEU A 375 -19.00 2.99 -5.45
C LEU A 375 -17.85 3.36 -6.38
N SER A 376 -16.60 3.34 -5.91
CA SER A 376 -15.44 3.66 -6.74
C SER A 376 -15.31 2.72 -7.92
N LEU A 377 -15.50 1.41 -7.71
CA LEU A 377 -15.42 0.42 -8.78
C LEU A 377 -16.55 0.60 -9.79
N LEU A 378 -17.78 0.80 -9.32
CA LEU A 378 -18.92 1.05 -10.19
C LEU A 378 -18.71 2.30 -11.03
N LEU A 379 -18.30 3.41 -10.41
CA LEU A 379 -18.01 4.65 -11.11
C LEU A 379 -16.89 4.46 -12.14
N ILE A 380 -15.81 3.75 -11.82
CA ILE A 380 -14.74 3.46 -12.79
C ILE A 380 -15.32 2.71 -14.00
N VAL A 381 -16.12 1.66 -13.78
CA VAL A 381 -16.71 0.86 -14.87
C VAL A 381 -17.62 1.70 -15.76
N PHE A 382 -18.38 2.65 -15.20
CA PHE A 382 -19.30 3.49 -15.98
C PHE A 382 -18.66 4.73 -16.61
N LEU A 383 -17.74 5.40 -15.93
CA LEU A 383 -17.12 6.64 -16.41
C LEU A 383 -15.91 6.40 -17.32
N LEU A 384 -15.18 5.28 -17.17
CA LEU A 384 -14.02 4.98 -18.01
C LEU A 384 -14.37 4.91 -19.50
N PRO A 385 -15.46 4.23 -19.94
CA PRO A 385 -15.83 4.22 -21.36
C PRO A 385 -16.25 5.59 -21.91
N ALA A 386 -16.84 6.45 -21.06
CA ALA A 386 -17.38 7.75 -21.49
C ALA A 386 -16.34 8.88 -21.48
N TYR A 387 -15.40 8.87 -20.52
CA TYR A 387 -14.45 9.95 -20.26
C TYR A 387 -12.99 9.49 -20.28
N ASN A 388 -12.70 8.26 -20.73
CA ASN A 388 -11.36 7.67 -20.72
C ASN A 388 -10.72 7.77 -19.32
N LEU A 389 -9.42 8.07 -19.24
CA LEU A 389 -8.69 8.18 -17.97
C LEU A 389 -9.19 9.29 -17.05
N GLN A 390 -9.76 10.37 -17.60
CA GLN A 390 -10.37 11.41 -16.78
C GLN A 390 -11.52 10.84 -15.95
N GLY A 391 -12.31 9.93 -16.54
CA GLY A 391 -13.39 9.21 -15.87
C GLY A 391 -12.94 8.44 -14.64
N VAL A 392 -11.76 7.82 -14.68
CA VAL A 392 -11.16 7.12 -13.53
C VAL A 392 -10.84 8.09 -12.40
N PHE A 393 -10.16 9.20 -12.70
CA PHE A 393 -9.84 10.21 -11.68
C PHE A 393 -11.10 10.91 -11.12
N TYR A 394 -12.09 11.20 -11.96
CA TYR A 394 -13.39 11.70 -11.50
C TYR A 394 -14.09 10.70 -10.58
N SER A 395 -14.04 9.40 -10.89
CA SER A 395 -14.62 8.35 -10.04
C SER A 395 -13.98 8.32 -8.66
N LEU A 396 -12.65 8.45 -8.59
CA LEU A 396 -11.90 8.53 -7.34
C LEU A 396 -12.24 9.82 -6.57
N LEU A 397 -12.32 10.97 -7.25
CA LEU A 397 -12.66 12.27 -6.65
C LEU A 397 -14.08 12.27 -6.07
N ILE A 398 -15.07 11.80 -6.84
CA ILE A 398 -16.47 11.69 -6.43
C ILE A 398 -16.59 10.77 -5.21
N THR A 399 -15.90 9.62 -5.24
CA THR A 399 -15.88 8.69 -4.11
C THR A 399 -15.34 9.37 -2.85
N GLU A 400 -14.23 10.10 -2.98
CA GLU A 400 -13.59 10.77 -1.84
C GLU A 400 -14.47 11.90 -1.27
N LEU A 401 -15.13 12.68 -2.14
CA LEU A 401 -16.12 13.68 -1.72
C LEU A 401 -17.27 13.06 -0.93
N ILE A 402 -17.77 11.90 -1.39
CA ILE A 402 -18.84 11.18 -0.71
C ILE A 402 -18.38 10.70 0.68
N VAL A 403 -17.14 10.18 0.79
CA VAL A 403 -16.55 9.83 2.08
C VAL A 403 -16.51 11.03 3.03
N ILE A 404 -16.05 12.19 2.55
CA ILE A 404 -16.01 13.43 3.32
C ILE A 404 -17.42 13.82 3.82
N ILE A 405 -18.42 13.79 2.93
CA ILE A 405 -19.82 14.12 3.27
C ILE A 405 -20.35 13.17 4.35
N PHE A 406 -20.12 11.87 4.22
CA PHE A 406 -20.55 10.89 5.21
C PHE A 406 -19.88 11.11 6.57
N TYR A 407 -18.57 11.39 6.60
CA TYR A 407 -17.86 11.67 7.85
C TYR A 407 -18.34 12.96 8.51
N LEU A 408 -18.56 14.03 7.74
CA LEU A 408 -19.12 15.29 8.26
C LEU A 408 -20.52 15.07 8.88
N PHE A 409 -21.39 14.33 8.20
CA PHE A 409 -22.72 13.99 8.72
C PHE A 409 -22.63 13.17 10.02
N CYS A 410 -21.73 12.19 10.07
CA CYS A 410 -21.51 11.36 11.25
C CYS A 410 -21.06 12.18 12.47
N ILE A 411 -20.16 13.15 12.27
CA ILE A 411 -19.62 13.99 13.33
C ILE A 411 -20.67 15.00 13.82
N ARG A 412 -21.41 15.63 12.89
CA ARG A 412 -22.45 16.63 13.21
C ARG A 412 -23.57 16.08 14.08
N LYS A 413 -23.90 14.78 13.96
CA LYS A 413 -24.97 14.15 14.76
C LYS A 413 -24.67 14.11 16.27
N ARG A 414 -23.40 14.17 16.68
CA ARG A 414 -23.00 14.08 18.11
C ARG A 414 -22.38 15.36 18.64
N ALA A 415 -21.75 16.14 17.77
CA ALA A 415 -21.14 17.37 18.16
C ALA A 415 -21.96 18.53 17.59
N ASN A 416 -22.47 19.39 18.46
CA ASN A 416 -22.79 20.79 18.13
C ASN A 416 -21.48 21.50 17.73
N LEU A 417 -20.87 21.05 16.64
CA LEU A 417 -19.53 21.43 16.21
C LEU A 417 -19.54 22.43 15.06
N PHE A 418 -20.71 22.87 14.64
CA PHE A 418 -20.93 24.02 13.77
C PHE A 418 -22.27 24.66 14.14
#